data_AF-A0AAE0SWF8-F1
#
_entry.id   AF-A0AAE0SWF8-F1
#
_cell.length_a   1.000
_cell.length_b   1.000
_cell.length_c   1.000
_cell.angle_alpha   90.00
_cell.angle_beta   90.00
_cell.angle_gamma   90.00
#
_symmetry.space_group_name_H-M   'P 1'
#
loop_
_entity.id
_entity.type
_entity.pdbx_description
1 polymer ?
#
loop_
_entity_poly.entity_id
_entity_poly.type
_entity_poly.pdbx_seq_one_letter_code
_entity_poly.pdbx_strand_id
1 'polypeptide(L)'
;MDNPFGVVREHLMDNPFGVVRAHLMDNPFGVVREYVMDNPLGAVRENLMDYPFGVVLKHLMDNPFGVVREHLVSNPFGVVCEYVTDNPFGVVHEHLMDIPFGVVREYVMDSQFGVVLKCVMDNLFGACT
;
A
#
# COMPACT_ATOMS: atom_id res chain seq x y z
N MET A 1 1.07 19.83 -20.49
CA MET A 1 2.37 19.69 -19.83
C MET A 1 2.19 18.54 -18.88
N ASP A 2 2.64 17.36 -19.28
CA ASP A 2 2.58 16.17 -18.45
C ASP A 2 3.61 16.35 -17.34
N ASN A 3 3.14 16.43 -16.09
CA ASN A 3 4.02 16.53 -14.94
C ASN A 3 4.67 15.17 -14.72
N PRO A 4 6.00 15.02 -14.85
CA PRO A 4 6.64 13.71 -14.75
C PRO A 4 6.68 13.15 -13.31
N PHE A 5 6.22 13.94 -12.33
CA PHE A 5 6.21 13.59 -10.91
C PHE A 5 4.79 13.59 -10.35
N GLY A 6 4.30 12.43 -9.94
CA GLY A 6 3.05 12.28 -9.20
C GLY A 6 3.32 12.12 -7.70
N VAL A 7 2.75 12.99 -6.86
CA VAL A 7 2.79 12.83 -5.40
C VAL A 7 1.37 12.84 -4.85
N VAL A 8 0.99 11.76 -4.19
CA VAL A 8 -0.29 11.65 -3.46
C VAL A 8 0.00 11.50 -1.98
N ARG A 9 -0.70 12.29 -1.17
CA ARG A 9 -0.66 12.18 0.29
C ARG A 9 -2.07 12.23 0.83
N GLU A 10 -2.47 11.18 1.50
CA GLU A 10 -3.77 11.11 2.16
C GLU A 10 -3.57 10.85 3.66
N HIS A 11 -4.33 11.59 4.46
CA HIS A 11 -4.33 11.52 5.91
C HIS A 11 -5.78 11.42 6.39
N LEU A 12 -6.09 10.37 7.13
CA LEU A 12 -7.38 10.20 7.79
C LEU A 12 -7.14 10.01 9.29
N MET A 13 -7.76 10.87 10.11
CA MET A 13 -7.72 10.76 11.58
C MET A 13 -9.15 10.59 12.10
N ASP A 14 -9.33 9.73 13.10
CA ASP A 14 -10.56 9.57 13.89
C ASP A 14 -11.81 9.33 13.03
N ASN A 15 -11.79 8.27 12.21
CA ASN A 15 -12.95 7.93 11.40
C ASN A 15 -13.50 6.56 11.80
N PRO A 16 -14.65 6.47 12.51
CA PRO A 16 -15.23 5.19 12.90
C PRO A 16 -15.51 4.25 11.71
N PHE A 17 -15.77 4.82 10.52
CA PHE A 17 -16.00 4.09 9.27
C PHE A 17 -15.35 4.83 8.10
N GLY A 18 -14.10 4.51 7.78
CA GLY A 18 -13.34 5.19 6.73
C GLY A 18 -13.02 4.32 5.53
N VAL A 19 -13.31 4.82 4.32
CA VAL A 19 -12.76 4.27 3.08
C VAL A 19 -11.81 5.27 2.46
N VAL A 20 -10.56 4.85 2.25
CA VAL A 20 -9.52 5.66 1.61
C VAL A 20 -9.11 5.02 0.29
N ARG A 21 -8.96 5.85 -0.75
CA ARG A 21 -8.66 5.38 -2.11
C ARG A 21 -7.69 6.31 -2.83
N ALA A 22 -6.47 5.83 -3.03
CA ALA A 22 -5.49 6.50 -3.87
C ALA A 22 -5.38 5.84 -5.25
N HIS A 23 -5.37 6.67 -6.30
CA HIS A 23 -5.13 6.26 -7.67
C HIS A 23 -4.09 7.16 -8.34
N LEU A 24 -3.07 6.54 -8.92
CA LEU A 24 -2.07 7.23 -9.74
C LEU A 24 -1.94 6.43 -11.05
N MET A 25 -2.03 7.12 -12.20
CA MET A 25 -1.70 6.56 -13.53
C MET A 25 -0.57 7.36 -14.22
N ASP A 26 0.28 6.66 -14.96
CA ASP A 26 1.21 7.21 -15.96
C ASP A 26 2.15 8.33 -15.48
N ASN A 27 2.87 8.15 -14.36
CA ASN A 27 3.99 9.06 -14.05
C ASN A 27 5.35 8.33 -14.07
N PRO A 28 6.38 8.92 -14.70
CA PRO A 28 7.76 8.42 -14.62
C PRO A 28 8.26 8.22 -13.18
N PHE A 29 7.87 9.11 -12.27
CA PHE A 29 8.21 9.07 -10.85
C PHE A 29 6.95 9.27 -9.99
N GLY A 30 6.68 8.32 -9.09
CA GLY A 30 5.51 8.33 -8.22
C GLY A 30 5.86 8.20 -6.74
N VAL A 31 5.28 9.04 -5.88
CA VAL A 31 5.32 8.83 -4.43
C VAL A 31 3.91 8.87 -3.88
N VAL A 32 3.48 7.78 -3.26
CA VAL A 32 2.20 7.68 -2.57
C VAL A 32 2.46 7.45 -1.10
N ARG A 33 1.84 8.28 -0.26
CA ARG A 33 1.89 8.12 1.20
C ARG A 33 0.50 8.18 1.77
N GLU A 34 0.15 7.17 2.53
CA GLU A 34 -1.13 7.12 3.21
C GLU A 34 -0.96 6.87 4.70
N TYR A 35 -1.65 7.68 5.51
CA TYR A 35 -1.70 7.53 6.95
C TYR A 35 -3.15 7.52 7.41
N VAL A 36 -3.54 6.42 8.04
CA VAL A 36 -4.87 6.25 8.62
C VAL A 36 -4.70 5.93 10.10
N MET A 37 -5.29 6.75 10.96
CA MET A 37 -5.25 6.65 12.41
C MET A 37 -6.69 6.53 12.94
N ASP A 38 -6.91 5.59 13.85
CA ASP A 38 -8.19 5.36 14.53
C ASP A 38 -9.35 5.16 13.55
N ASN A 39 -9.32 4.03 12.84
CA ASN A 39 -10.38 3.63 11.92
C ASN A 39 -10.95 2.25 12.25
N PRO A 40 -11.86 2.13 13.24
CA PRO A 40 -12.45 0.88 13.71
C PRO A 40 -12.91 -0.10 12.63
N LEU A 41 -13.53 0.42 11.57
CA LEU A 41 -14.07 -0.32 10.44
C LEU A 41 -13.64 0.36 9.14
N GLY A 42 -12.41 0.06 8.73
CA GLY A 42 -11.75 0.76 7.64
C GLY A 42 -11.45 -0.09 6.42
N ALA A 43 -11.63 0.47 5.22
CA ALA A 43 -11.10 -0.13 4.01
C ALA A 43 -10.16 0.85 3.30
N VAL A 44 -8.95 0.38 2.99
CA VAL A 44 -7.99 1.18 2.24
C VAL A 44 -7.64 0.46 0.95
N ARG A 45 -7.77 1.18 -0.17
CA ARG A 45 -7.42 0.63 -1.48
C ARG A 45 -6.54 1.56 -2.28
N GLU A 46 -5.39 1.07 -2.70
CA GLU A 46 -4.50 1.78 -3.61
C GLU A 46 -4.34 1.02 -4.92
N ASN A 47 -4.40 1.76 -6.04
CA ASN A 47 -4.04 1.22 -7.34
C ASN A 47 -3.03 2.18 -8.00
N LEU A 48 -1.85 1.66 -8.34
CA LEU A 48 -0.81 2.35 -9.09
C LEU A 48 -0.53 1.60 -10.40
N MET A 49 -0.59 2.32 -11.53
CA MET A 49 -0.24 1.82 -12.87
C MET A 49 0.90 2.61 -13.50
N ASP A 50 1.89 1.89 -14.04
CA ASP A 50 2.98 2.38 -14.89
C ASP A 50 3.86 3.48 -14.28
N TYR A 51 4.67 3.09 -13.29
CA TYR A 51 5.65 3.93 -12.60
C TYR A 51 7.06 3.35 -12.71
N PRO A 52 7.93 3.82 -13.62
CA PRO A 52 9.33 3.41 -13.71
C PRO A 52 10.08 3.44 -12.36
N PHE A 53 9.81 4.47 -11.56
CA PHE A 53 10.35 4.64 -10.21
C PHE A 53 9.24 5.04 -9.24
N GLY A 54 8.93 4.18 -8.27
CA GLY A 54 7.80 4.41 -7.36
C GLY A 54 8.12 4.09 -5.91
N VAL A 55 7.66 4.95 -4.99
CA VAL A 55 7.66 4.69 -3.54
C VAL A 55 6.24 4.73 -3.03
N VAL A 56 5.78 3.63 -2.42
CA VAL A 56 4.50 3.50 -1.73
C VAL A 56 4.77 3.26 -0.25
N LEU A 57 4.20 4.11 0.60
CA LEU A 57 4.35 4.04 2.05
C LEU A 57 2.97 4.14 2.69
N LYS A 58 2.63 3.13 3.47
CA LYS A 58 1.34 3.05 4.13
C LYS A 58 1.48 2.78 5.61
N HIS A 59 0.73 3.55 6.40
CA HIS A 59 0.63 3.38 7.83
C HIS A 59 -0.83 3.36 8.25
N LEU A 60 -1.24 2.24 8.84
CA LEU A 60 -2.56 2.03 9.41
C LEU A 60 -2.40 1.73 10.90
N MET A 61 -2.96 2.59 11.75
CA MET A 61 -3.01 2.40 13.20
C MET A 61 -4.47 2.25 13.65
N ASP A 62 -4.71 1.36 14.61
CA ASP A 62 -5.99 1.19 15.30
C ASP A 62 -7.16 0.96 14.34
N ASN A 63 -7.08 -0.13 13.58
CA ASN A 63 -8.16 -0.56 12.69
C ASN A 63 -8.60 -1.99 13.04
N PRO A 64 -9.42 -2.18 14.08
CA PRO A 64 -9.85 -3.49 14.53
C PRO A 64 -10.49 -4.39 13.48
N PHE A 65 -11.16 -3.82 12.48
CA PHE A 65 -11.76 -4.54 11.36
C PHE A 65 -11.36 -3.88 10.03
N GLY A 66 -10.12 -4.12 9.62
CA GLY A 66 -9.51 -3.43 8.49
C GLY A 66 -9.31 -4.28 7.25
N VAL A 67 -9.68 -3.77 6.07
CA VAL A 67 -9.23 -4.37 4.80
C VAL A 67 -8.29 -3.42 4.08
N VAL A 68 -7.07 -3.88 3.83
CA VAL A 68 -6.09 -3.20 3.01
C VAL A 68 -5.92 -3.95 1.70
N ARG A 69 -6.00 -3.24 0.57
CA ARG A 69 -5.65 -3.75 -0.75
C ARG A 69 -4.72 -2.81 -1.48
N GLU A 70 -3.61 -3.33 -1.96
CA GLU A 70 -2.70 -2.61 -2.84
C GLU A 70 -2.56 -3.36 -4.16
N HIS A 71 -2.62 -2.64 -5.28
CA HIS A 71 -2.34 -3.16 -6.61
C HIS A 71 -1.32 -2.25 -7.30
N LEU A 72 -0.15 -2.81 -7.60
CA LEU A 72 0.91 -2.16 -8.36
C LEU A 72 1.19 -2.99 -9.62
N VAL A 73 0.97 -2.41 -10.80
CA VAL A 73 0.99 -3.16 -12.08
C VAL A 73 2.35 -3.14 -12.76
N SER A 74 3.08 -2.04 -12.71
CA SER A 74 4.41 -1.96 -13.31
C SER A 74 5.24 -0.94 -12.55
N ASN A 75 6.29 -1.44 -11.89
CA ASN A 75 7.27 -0.59 -11.21
C ASN A 75 8.68 -1.18 -11.28
N PRO A 76 9.42 -0.91 -12.37
CA PRO A 76 10.80 -1.34 -12.57
C PRO A 76 11.70 -1.16 -11.35
N PHE A 77 11.58 -0.02 -10.66
CA PHE A 77 12.35 0.35 -9.48
C PHE A 77 11.44 0.82 -8.34
N GLY A 78 10.95 -0.14 -7.55
CA GLY A 78 9.90 0.09 -6.56
C GLY A 78 10.29 -0.14 -5.11
N VAL A 79 9.82 0.73 -4.21
CA VAL A 79 9.79 0.45 -2.77
C VAL A 79 8.35 0.49 -2.30
N VAL A 80 7.88 -0.61 -1.73
CA VAL A 80 6.55 -0.73 -1.13
C VAL A 80 6.74 -1.11 0.33
N CYS A 81 6.20 -0.28 1.22
CA CYS A 81 6.30 -0.49 2.66
C CYS A 81 4.94 -0.28 3.30
N GLU A 82 4.41 -1.34 3.90
CA GLU A 82 3.16 -1.33 4.65
C GLU A 82 3.41 -1.59 6.14
N TYR A 83 2.78 -0.76 6.98
CA TYR A 83 2.78 -0.89 8.43
C TYR A 83 1.35 -0.88 8.94
N VAL A 84 0.93 -1.99 9.55
CA VAL A 84 -0.38 -2.15 10.19
C VAL A 84 -0.16 -2.45 11.66
N THR A 85 -0.76 -1.64 12.53
CA THR A 85 -0.72 -1.82 13.99
C THR A 85 -2.15 -1.89 14.52
N ASP A 86 -2.42 -2.83 15.43
CA ASP A 86 -3.72 -3.01 16.07
C ASP A 86 -4.85 -3.27 15.07
N ASN A 87 -4.73 -4.37 14.32
CA ASN A 87 -5.77 -4.87 13.40
C ASN A 87 -6.16 -6.33 13.72
N PRO A 88 -6.88 -6.56 14.84
CA PRO A 88 -7.30 -7.88 15.28
C PRO A 88 -8.07 -8.70 14.23
N PHE A 89 -8.86 -8.09 13.34
CA PHE A 89 -9.65 -8.78 12.31
C PHE A 89 -9.39 -8.22 10.91
N GLY A 90 -8.11 -8.22 10.52
CA GLY A 90 -7.64 -7.59 9.29
C GLY A 90 -7.52 -8.49 8.07
N VAL A 91 -7.69 -7.94 6.86
CA VAL A 91 -7.19 -8.59 5.64
C VAL A 91 -6.27 -7.63 4.93
N VAL A 92 -5.01 -8.01 4.75
CA VAL A 92 -4.03 -7.28 3.94
C VAL A 92 -3.82 -8.08 2.65
N HIS A 93 -3.96 -7.41 1.51
CA HIS A 93 -3.79 -8.03 0.21
C HIS A 93 -2.94 -7.17 -0.72
N GLU A 94 -1.76 -7.64 -1.05
CA GLU A 94 -0.82 -6.99 -1.95
C GLU A 94 -0.72 -7.76 -3.28
N HIS A 95 -0.98 -7.07 -4.38
CA HIS A 95 -0.75 -7.56 -5.74
C HIS A 95 0.26 -6.69 -6.45
N LEU A 96 1.42 -7.28 -6.74
CA LEU A 96 2.55 -6.61 -7.36
C LEU A 96 2.92 -7.34 -8.65
N MET A 97 2.89 -6.64 -9.78
CA MET A 97 3.32 -7.14 -11.09
C MET A 97 4.49 -6.30 -11.61
N ASP A 98 5.41 -6.94 -12.33
CA ASP A 98 6.54 -6.31 -13.02
C ASP A 98 7.36 -5.37 -12.13
N ILE A 99 7.91 -5.91 -11.04
CA ILE A 99 8.85 -5.22 -10.14
C ILE A 99 10.23 -5.89 -10.21
N PRO A 100 10.97 -5.76 -11.33
CA PRO A 100 12.25 -6.40 -11.52
C PRO A 100 13.29 -5.99 -10.46
N PHE A 101 13.25 -4.74 -9.98
CA PHE A 101 14.13 -4.26 -8.92
C PHE A 101 13.29 -3.58 -7.84
N GLY A 102 13.02 -4.25 -6.72
CA GLY A 102 12.26 -3.60 -5.67
C GLY A 102 12.36 -4.22 -4.30
N VAL A 103 11.93 -3.46 -3.30
CA VAL A 103 11.86 -3.92 -1.91
C VAL A 103 10.41 -3.81 -1.47
N VAL A 104 9.87 -4.92 -0.99
CA VAL A 104 8.52 -4.97 -0.45
C VAL A 104 8.60 -5.43 1.00
N ARG A 105 8.21 -4.55 1.92
CA ARG A 105 8.22 -4.82 3.36
C ARG A 105 6.83 -4.67 3.93
N GLU A 106 6.44 -5.64 4.74
CA GLU A 106 5.20 -5.60 5.47
C GLU A 106 5.46 -5.81 6.96
N TYR A 107 4.83 -4.99 7.78
CA TYR A 107 4.90 -5.10 9.23
C TYR A 107 3.49 -5.08 9.80
N VAL A 108 3.04 -6.23 10.31
CA VAL A 108 1.75 -6.36 10.99
C VAL A 108 2.00 -6.64 12.46
N MET A 109 1.59 -5.72 13.32
CA MET A 109 1.66 -5.83 14.78
C MET A 109 0.23 -5.96 15.34
N ASP A 110 0.06 -6.88 16.29
CA ASP A 110 -1.21 -7.11 16.99
C ASP A 110 -2.40 -7.43 16.06
N SER A 111 -2.24 -8.52 15.31
CA SER A 111 -3.30 -9.16 14.51
C SER A 111 -3.65 -10.53 15.08
N GLN A 112 -4.87 -10.68 15.61
CA GLN A 112 -5.33 -11.94 16.21
C GLN A 112 -5.93 -12.90 15.19
N PHE A 113 -6.68 -12.38 14.23
CA PHE A 113 -7.43 -13.13 13.21
C PHE A 113 -7.21 -12.59 11.81
N GLY A 114 -6.12 -11.86 11.58
CA GLY A 114 -5.86 -11.27 10.28
C GLY A 114 -5.26 -12.24 9.27
N VAL A 115 -5.55 -12.00 7.99
CA VAL A 115 -4.99 -12.73 6.86
C VAL A 115 -4.13 -11.77 6.04
N VAL A 116 -2.88 -12.15 5.82
CA VAL A 116 -1.96 -11.45 4.92
C VAL A 116 -1.78 -12.30 3.67
N LEU A 117 -2.09 -11.71 2.51
CA LEU A 117 -1.92 -12.34 1.21
C LEU A 117 -1.04 -11.45 0.34
N LYS A 118 0.07 -12.02 -0.11
CA LYS A 118 1.03 -11.33 -0.95
C LYS A 118 1.28 -12.11 -2.22
N CYS A 119 1.13 -11.43 -3.35
CA CYS A 119 1.34 -12.01 -4.67
C CYS A 119 2.24 -11.08 -5.47
N VAL A 120 3.46 -11.55 -5.73
CA VAL A 120 4.46 -10.84 -6.52
C VAL A 120 4.78 -11.66 -7.76
N MET A 121 4.53 -11.06 -8.92
CA MET A 121 4.85 -11.62 -10.22
C MET A 121 6.02 -10.83 -10.81
N ASP A 122 7.00 -11.56 -11.38
CA ASP A 122 8.13 -10.98 -12.10
C ASP A 122 9.02 -10.04 -11.25
N ASN A 123 9.54 -10.59 -10.15
CA ASN A 123 10.54 -9.96 -9.31
C ASN A 123 11.92 -10.60 -9.52
N LEU A 124 12.77 -9.93 -10.30
CA LEU A 124 14.03 -10.48 -10.78
C LEU A 124 15.17 -10.34 -9.76
N PHE A 125 15.22 -9.22 -9.02
CA PHE A 125 16.31 -8.88 -8.10
C PHE A 125 15.84 -8.30 -6.76
N GLY A 126 14.54 -8.27 -6.49
CA GLY A 126 13.95 -7.68 -5.29
C GLY A 126 13.80 -8.64 -4.12
N ALA A 127 13.69 -8.07 -2.92
CA ALA A 127 13.46 -8.80 -1.68
C ALA A 127 12.03 -8.56 -1.18
N CYS A 128 11.32 -9.64 -0.85
CA CYS A 128 10.08 -9.60 -0.08
C CYS A 128 10.39 -10.13 1.32
N THR A 129 10.12 -9.32 2.34
CA THR A 129 10.32 -9.67 3.76
C THR A 129 9.07 -9.38 4.55
#